data_AF-A0A5C8CJE5-F1
#
_entry.id   AF-A0A5C8CJE5-F1
#
_cell.length_a   1.000
_cell.length_b   1.000
_cell.length_c   1.000
_cell.angle_alpha   90.00
_cell.angle_beta   90.00
_cell.angle_gamma   90.00
#
_symmetry.space_group_name_H-M   'P 1'
#
loop_
_entity.id
_entity.type
_entity.pdbx_description
1 polymer ?
#
loop_
_entity_poly.entity_id
_entity_poly.type
_entity_poly.pdbx_seq_one_letter_code
_entity_poly.pdbx_strand_id
1 'polypeptide(L)'
;MLHYIELPKFNLNNDKEKLSSWIKFFKGENMSNLIKENNIFEEVEKRCQSFIDSDPLINAYRKKEWNEYFHKEELSEAIKEREFSIAKTMKKDGADINLISKYTGLSIEEIEKL
;
A
#
# COMPACT_ATOMS: atom_id res chain seq x y z
N MET A 1 -9.57 4.64 -9.69
CA MET A 1 -10.31 3.78 -10.64
C MET A 1 -10.68 2.52 -9.86
N LEU A 2 -11.97 2.22 -9.69
CA LEU A 2 -12.39 1.00 -8.99
C LEU A 2 -12.41 -0.15 -10.02
N HIS A 3 -11.65 -1.21 -9.76
CA HIS A 3 -11.71 -2.45 -10.53
C HIS A 3 -12.58 -3.45 -9.76
N TYR A 4 -13.59 -4.01 -10.42
CA TYR A 4 -14.42 -5.07 -9.86
C TYR A 4 -14.31 -6.32 -10.73
N ILE A 5 -14.36 -7.48 -10.08
CA ILE A 5 -14.37 -8.79 -10.72
C ILE A 5 -15.75 -9.39 -10.44
N GLU A 6 -16.53 -9.62 -11.50
CA GLU A 6 -17.82 -10.29 -11.38
C GLU A 6 -17.61 -11.80 -11.41
N LEU A 7 -18.04 -12.47 -10.34
CA LEU A 7 -17.98 -13.93 -10.20
C LEU A 7 -19.39 -14.53 -10.38
N PRO A 8 -19.50 -15.75 -10.94
CA PRO A 8 -20.77 -16.47 -11.00
C PRO A 8 -21.43 -16.59 -9.63
N LYS A 9 -22.76 -16.58 -9.59
CA LYS A 9 -23.54 -16.64 -8.36
C LYS A 9 -23.29 -17.98 -7.64
N PHE A 10 -22.71 -17.91 -6.44
CA PHE A 10 -22.32 -19.08 -5.66
C PHE A 10 -23.52 -19.84 -5.10
N ASN A 11 -23.52 -21.18 -5.18
CA ASN A 11 -24.57 -22.03 -4.62
C ASN A 11 -24.11 -22.68 -3.31
N LEU A 12 -24.59 -22.15 -2.17
CA LEU A 12 -24.20 -22.59 -0.83
C LEU A 12 -24.49 -24.07 -0.52
N ASN A 13 -25.44 -24.70 -1.20
CA ASN A 13 -25.86 -26.08 -0.86
C ASN A 13 -24.85 -27.14 -1.32
N ASN A 14 -24.12 -26.90 -2.42
CA ASN A 14 -23.18 -27.87 -2.98
C ASN A 14 -21.71 -27.56 -2.68
N ASP A 15 -21.38 -26.33 -2.31
CA ASP A 15 -19.99 -25.86 -2.26
C ASP A 15 -19.52 -25.45 -0.84
N LYS A 16 -20.25 -25.86 0.21
CA LYS A 16 -19.91 -25.52 1.60
C LYS A 16 -18.52 -26.01 2.01
N GLU A 17 -18.15 -27.23 1.63
CA GLU A 17 -16.84 -27.81 1.92
C GLU A 17 -15.73 -27.08 1.16
N LYS A 18 -15.93 -26.81 -0.15
CA LYS A 18 -14.98 -26.02 -0.95
C LYS A 18 -14.76 -24.65 -0.35
N LEU A 19 -15.84 -23.94 0.00
CA LEU A 19 -15.77 -22.63 0.63
C LEU A 19 -15.01 -22.68 1.96
N SER A 20 -15.22 -23.74 2.74
CA SER A 20 -14.52 -23.91 4.02
C SER A 20 -13.00 -24.01 3.83
N SER A 21 -12.52 -24.76 2.83
CA SER A 21 -11.10 -24.87 2.52
C SER A 21 -10.53 -23.54 2.00
N TRP A 22 -11.30 -22.77 1.22
CA TRP A 22 -10.91 -21.41 0.82
C TRP A 22 -10.81 -20.44 2.02
N ILE A 23 -11.74 -20.53 2.98
CA ILE A 23 -11.67 -19.71 4.20
C ILE A 23 -10.42 -20.07 5.02
N LYS A 24 -10.07 -21.37 5.12
CA LYS A 24 -8.83 -21.81 5.78
C LYS A 24 -7.59 -21.26 5.07
N PHE A 25 -7.56 -21.31 3.73
CA PHE A 25 -6.50 -20.71 2.93
C PHE A 25 -6.30 -19.22 3.24
N PHE A 26 -7.37 -18.41 3.23
CA PHE A 26 -7.27 -16.98 3.54
C PHE A 26 -6.87 -16.69 5.00
N LYS A 27 -7.07 -17.63 5.91
CA LYS A 27 -6.62 -17.54 7.31
C LYS A 27 -5.15 -17.96 7.51
N GLY A 28 -4.48 -18.47 6.48
CA GLY A 28 -3.07 -18.86 6.54
C GLY A 28 -2.83 -20.32 6.94
N GLU A 29 -3.80 -21.22 6.74
CA GLU A 29 -3.61 -22.67 6.92
C GLU A 29 -2.49 -23.22 6.00
N ASN A 30 -1.83 -24.31 6.41
CA ASN A 30 -0.74 -24.89 5.63
C ASN A 30 -1.23 -25.49 4.28
N MET A 31 -0.55 -25.13 3.18
CA MET A 31 -0.87 -25.60 1.82
C MET A 31 -0.93 -27.13 1.70
N SER A 32 -0.04 -27.85 2.40
CA SER A 32 -0.02 -29.32 2.39
C SER A 32 -1.28 -29.94 2.99
N ASN A 33 -1.94 -29.25 3.93
CA ASN A 33 -3.21 -29.68 4.50
C ASN A 33 -4.37 -29.36 3.55
N LEU A 34 -4.34 -28.18 2.92
CA LEU A 34 -5.37 -27.73 1.99
C LEU A 34 -5.42 -28.58 0.71
N ILE A 35 -4.26 -28.98 0.17
CA ILE A 35 -4.17 -29.87 -1.00
C ILE A 35 -4.83 -31.23 -0.72
N LYS A 36 -4.69 -31.76 0.50
CA LYS A 36 -5.34 -33.02 0.91
C LYS A 36 -6.85 -32.90 1.03
N GLU A 37 -7.35 -31.72 1.43
CA GLU A 37 -8.80 -31.45 1.52
C GLU A 37 -9.42 -31.16 0.14
N ASN A 38 -8.69 -30.47 -0.73
CA ASN A 38 -9.17 -30.09 -2.04
C ASN A 38 -8.01 -29.93 -3.05
N ASN A 39 -8.03 -30.75 -4.09
CA ASN A 39 -6.99 -30.79 -5.12
C ASN A 39 -6.82 -29.47 -5.90
N ILE A 40 -7.81 -28.57 -5.87
CA ILE A 40 -7.69 -27.24 -6.51
C ILE A 40 -6.49 -26.46 -5.97
N PHE A 41 -6.09 -26.72 -4.72
CA PHE A 41 -4.96 -26.03 -4.11
C PHE A 41 -3.61 -26.41 -4.71
N GLU A 42 -3.50 -27.53 -5.43
CA GLU A 42 -2.29 -27.84 -6.21
C GLU A 42 -2.13 -26.87 -7.39
N GLU A 43 -3.23 -26.56 -8.07
CA GLU A 43 -3.22 -25.57 -9.16
C GLU A 43 -3.00 -24.16 -8.62
N VAL A 44 -3.58 -23.85 -7.45
CA VAL A 44 -3.35 -22.57 -6.75
C VAL A 44 -1.88 -22.43 -6.36
N GLU A 45 -1.26 -23.46 -5.80
CA GLU A 45 0.16 -23.43 -5.41
C GLU A 45 1.05 -23.16 -6.62
N LYS A 46 0.83 -23.87 -7.73
CA LYS A 46 1.55 -23.66 -9.00
C LYS A 46 1.31 -22.26 -9.56
N ARG A 47 0.08 -21.74 -9.50
CA ARG A 47 -0.23 -20.36 -9.92
C ARG A 47 0.46 -19.34 -9.03
N CYS A 48 0.42 -19.50 -7.71
CA CYS A 48 1.09 -18.60 -6.78
C CYS A 48 2.60 -18.58 -7.02
N GLN A 49 3.23 -19.74 -7.21
CA GLN A 49 4.65 -19.84 -7.52
C GLN A 49 4.99 -19.19 -8.88
N SER A 50 4.22 -19.47 -9.94
CA SER A 50 4.43 -18.82 -11.25
C SER A 50 4.15 -17.31 -11.23
N PHE A 51 3.21 -16.82 -10.41
CA PHE A 51 2.99 -15.40 -10.19
C PHE A 51 4.16 -14.72 -9.47
N ILE A 52 4.86 -15.44 -8.60
CA ILE A 52 6.05 -14.93 -7.90
C ILE A 52 7.27 -14.96 -8.83
N ASP A 53 7.40 -16.01 -9.65
CA ASP A 53 8.63 -16.28 -10.41
C ASP A 53 8.63 -15.74 -11.85
N SER A 54 7.47 -15.49 -12.49
CA SER A 54 7.44 -15.42 -13.98
C SER A 54 6.57 -14.37 -14.65
N ASP A 55 6.06 -13.33 -13.97
CA ASP A 55 5.27 -12.31 -14.67
C ASP A 55 5.98 -10.94 -14.78
N PRO A 56 6.54 -10.59 -15.96
CA PRO A 56 7.06 -9.25 -16.26
C PRO A 56 6.07 -8.12 -15.91
N LEU A 57 4.76 -8.40 -15.96
CA LEU A 57 3.71 -7.45 -15.63
C LEU A 57 3.67 -7.14 -14.14
N ILE A 58 3.80 -8.15 -13.26
CA ILE A 58 3.85 -7.93 -11.79
C ILE A 58 5.10 -7.17 -11.40
N ASN A 59 6.25 -7.45 -12.01
CA ASN A 59 7.46 -6.66 -11.78
C ASN A 59 7.27 -5.21 -12.23
N ALA A 60 6.61 -4.97 -13.36
CA ALA A 60 6.30 -3.62 -13.81
C ALA A 60 5.31 -2.89 -12.87
N TYR A 61 4.27 -3.57 -12.38
CA TYR A 61 3.30 -3.01 -11.43
C TYR A 61 3.93 -2.73 -10.06
N ARG A 62 4.64 -3.70 -9.46
CA ARG A 62 5.35 -3.50 -8.20
C ARG A 62 6.41 -2.41 -8.31
N LYS A 63 7.16 -2.37 -9.42
CA LYS A 63 8.15 -1.31 -9.67
C LYS A 63 7.49 0.06 -9.85
N LYS A 64 6.33 0.13 -10.50
CA LYS A 64 5.57 1.37 -10.65
C LYS A 64 5.02 1.84 -9.30
N GLU A 65 4.38 0.96 -8.54
CA GLU A 65 3.87 1.28 -7.20
C GLU A 65 5.01 1.72 -6.29
N TRP A 66 6.10 0.95 -6.24
CA TRP A 66 7.30 1.31 -5.50
C TRP A 66 7.81 2.70 -5.91
N ASN A 67 8.05 2.94 -7.19
CA ASN A 67 8.50 4.26 -7.65
C ASN A 67 7.51 5.38 -7.28
N GLU A 68 6.20 5.17 -7.41
CA GLU A 68 5.20 6.17 -7.03
C GLU A 68 5.17 6.44 -5.52
N TYR A 69 5.33 5.42 -4.67
CA TYR A 69 5.39 5.60 -3.22
C TYR A 69 6.68 6.31 -2.80
N PHE A 70 7.85 5.85 -3.27
CA PHE A 70 9.14 6.44 -2.93
C PHE A 70 9.28 7.88 -3.48
N HIS A 71 8.84 8.15 -4.72
CA HIS A 71 8.88 9.51 -5.26
C HIS A 71 7.92 10.46 -4.52
N LYS A 72 6.79 9.96 -4.00
CA LYS A 72 5.89 10.79 -3.17
C LYS A 72 6.52 11.11 -1.82
N GLU A 73 7.22 10.16 -1.21
CA GLU A 73 7.90 10.35 0.07
C GLU A 73 9.08 11.33 -0.08
N GLU A 74 9.96 11.12 -1.07
CA GLU A 74 11.08 12.03 -1.38
C GLU A 74 10.60 13.46 -1.68
N LEU A 75 9.52 13.61 -2.46
CA LEU A 75 8.95 14.91 -2.77
C LEU A 75 8.35 15.57 -1.52
N SER A 76 7.67 14.79 -0.67
CA SER A 76 7.10 15.29 0.58
C SER A 76 8.20 15.77 1.54
N GLU A 77 9.29 15.02 1.68
CA GLU A 77 10.44 15.43 2.49
C GLU A 77 11.08 16.70 1.93
N ALA A 78 11.32 16.77 0.62
CA ALA A 78 11.90 17.96 -0.02
C ALA A 78 11.02 19.21 0.12
N ILE A 79 9.69 19.07 0.03
CA ILE A 79 8.75 20.17 0.29
C ILE A 79 8.84 20.61 1.75
N LYS A 80 8.84 19.67 2.69
CA LYS A 80 8.93 19.98 4.12
C LYS A 80 10.24 20.68 4.47
N GLU A 81 11.37 20.21 3.96
CA GLU A 81 12.67 20.86 4.13
C GLU A 81 12.68 22.30 3.57
N ARG A 82 12.05 22.51 2.41
CA ARG A 82 11.89 23.83 1.81
C ARG A 82 11.04 24.76 2.70
N GLU A 83 9.92 24.28 3.22
CA GLU A 83 9.06 25.04 4.14
C GLU A 83 9.82 25.45 5.41
N PHE A 84 10.59 24.54 5.99
CA PHE A 84 11.47 24.82 7.13
C PHE A 84 12.56 25.85 6.80
N SER A 85 13.18 25.76 5.63
CA SER A 85 14.20 26.72 5.18
C SER A 85 13.63 28.14 5.00
N ILE A 86 12.43 28.24 4.41
CA ILE A 86 11.71 29.50 4.24
C ILE A 86 11.34 30.06 5.62
N ALA A 87 10.74 29.25 6.50
CA ALA A 87 10.36 29.67 7.85
C ALA A 87 11.55 30.18 8.66
N LYS A 88 12.70 29.49 8.58
CA LYS A 88 13.94 29.90 9.26
C LYS A 88 14.45 31.25 8.77
N THR A 89 14.36 31.50 7.47
CA THR A 89 14.74 32.79 6.88
C THR A 89 13.78 33.90 7.32
N MET A 90 12.46 33.67 7.19
CA MET A 90 11.44 34.65 7.61
C MET A 90 11.52 34.97 9.11
N LYS A 91 11.79 33.98 9.96
CA LYS A 91 11.99 34.18 11.40
C LYS A 91 13.22 35.04 11.69
N LYS A 92 14.33 34.82 11.00
CA LYS A 92 15.54 35.66 11.09
C LYS A 92 15.29 37.10 10.66
N ASP A 93 14.43 37.30 9.67
CA ASP A 93 14.02 38.62 9.17
C ASP A 93 12.98 39.30 10.07
N GLY A 94 12.57 38.66 11.17
CA GLY A 94 11.65 39.22 12.17
C GLY A 94 10.18 39.14 11.78
N ALA A 95 9.80 38.27 10.83
CA ALA A 95 8.40 38.07 10.47
C ALA A 95 7.58 37.46 11.62
N ASP A 96 6.30 37.84 11.72
CA ASP A 96 5.37 37.32 12.74
C ASP A 96 5.14 35.81 12.57
N ILE A 97 5.12 35.08 13.69
CA ILE A 97 5.01 33.62 13.69
C ILE A 97 3.70 33.15 13.06
N ASN A 98 2.58 33.86 13.25
CA ASN A 98 1.31 33.49 12.63
C ASN A 98 1.35 33.70 11.11
N LEU A 99 2.09 34.73 10.66
CA LEU A 99 2.30 34.98 9.24
C LEU A 99 3.15 33.87 8.61
N ILE A 100 4.24 33.44 9.28
CA ILE A 100 5.07 32.33 8.83
C ILE A 100 4.22 31.05 8.74
N SER A 101 3.49 30.71 9.81
CA SER A 101 2.61 29.53 9.84
C SER A 101 1.60 29.51 8.70
N LYS A 102 0.97 30.65 8.41
CA LYS A 102 0.00 30.77 7.32
C LYS A 102 0.60 30.49 5.94
N TYR A 103 1.85 30.89 5.69
CA TYR A 103 2.46 30.78 4.36
C TYR A 103 3.33 29.54 4.17
N THR A 104 3.87 28.97 5.24
CA THR A 104 4.67 27.74 5.15
C THR A 104 3.89 26.49 5.51
N GLY A 105 2.70 26.61 6.12
CA GLY A 105 1.89 25.47 6.57
C GLY A 105 2.42 24.80 7.85
N LEU A 106 3.56 25.26 8.39
CA LEU A 106 4.12 24.76 9.64
C LEU A 106 3.28 25.21 10.84
N SER A 107 3.23 24.37 11.87
CA SER A 107 2.62 24.73 13.14
C SER A 107 3.43 25.79 13.88
N ILE A 108 2.77 26.55 14.75
CA ILE A 108 3.41 27.54 15.61
C ILE A 108 4.52 26.89 16.45
N GLU A 109 4.27 25.69 17.01
CA GLU A 109 5.26 24.95 17.79
C GLU A 109 6.50 24.56 16.99
N GLU A 110 6.34 24.15 15.72
CA GLU A 110 7.47 23.85 14.83
C GLU A 110 8.29 25.10 14.55
N ILE A 111 7.64 26.25 14.33
CA ILE A 111 8.31 27.53 14.07
C ILE A 111 9.03 28.07 15.30
N GLU A 112 8.46 27.90 16.49
CA GLU A 112 9.09 28.30 17.75
C GLU A 112 10.40 27.55 18.01
N LYS A 113 10.46 26.27 17.61
CA LYS A 113 11.64 25.40 17.73
C LYS A 113 12.76 25.68 16.71
N LEU A 114 12.51 26.49 15.67
CA LEU A 114 13.51 26.86 14.63
C LEU A 114 14.56 27.89 15.07
#